data_AF-A0A959KVI8-F1
#
_entry.id   AF-A0A959KVI8-F1
#
_cell.length_a   1.000
_cell.length_b   1.000
_cell.length_c   1.000
_cell.angle_alpha   90.00
_cell.angle_beta   90.00
_cell.angle_gamma   90.00
#
_symmetry.space_group_name_H-M   'P 1'
#
loop_
_entity.id
_entity.type
_entity.pdbx_description
1 polymer ?
#
loop_
_entity_poly.entity_id
_entity_poly.type
_entity_poly.pdbx_seq_one_letter_code
_entity_poly.pdbx_strand_id
1 'polypeptide(L)'
;MLRDLFSCHCPPDLAGLLLELRLSWVITSHQANALIIQWVGPDGRLQQRPRKIPAPMALTTAPGKIALSCPGQVIVFQDAARPEEESGPHFLPRLSYSTGPLLIHDLAWGEEGLWMVNTEFSCLALLDERYHFVPKWVPPFLSQPAPGDFCHLNGMALLDGRPAFATALGTGSTPQSWRETLPSGGVLMEAPGGKILAADLSLPHSPRVFDGALYFLESGKGLVKKMDLETGKIRVLAELPGFARGLDKEGDLLFVGLSRFREGHRLLFPDRTTPAARQVCGVAVLRESTGRLEGVISFKDTVEEVFEVRLHRAWPAPDLWSPYGKMADRLVSTPDRNYLLPEK
;
A
#
# COMPACT_ATOMS: atom_id res chain seq x y z
N MET A 1 -2.14 22.56 13.71
CA MET A 1 -0.67 22.33 13.62
C MET A 1 -0.29 21.08 12.82
N LEU A 2 -0.74 19.84 13.13
CA LEU A 2 -0.52 18.70 12.21
C LEU A 2 -1.54 18.65 11.06
N ARG A 3 -2.82 18.98 11.28
CA ARG A 3 -3.85 18.96 10.21
C ARG A 3 -3.54 19.88 9.03
N ASP A 4 -2.95 21.04 9.30
CA ASP A 4 -2.60 22.03 8.27
C ASP A 4 -1.47 21.51 7.37
N LEU A 5 -0.57 20.69 7.94
CA LEU A 5 0.52 20.00 7.23
C LEU A 5 0.04 18.82 6.37
N PHE A 6 -1.26 18.54 6.25
CA PHE A 6 -1.76 17.48 5.36
C PHE A 6 -2.95 17.96 4.53
N SER A 7 -3.05 19.27 4.25
CA SER A 7 -4.19 19.83 3.50
C SER A 7 -4.45 19.08 2.19
N CYS A 8 -5.67 18.59 2.04
CA CYS A 8 -6.16 17.86 0.87
C CYS A 8 -7.28 18.64 0.19
N HIS A 9 -7.43 18.43 -1.10
CA HIS A 9 -8.59 18.82 -1.87
C HIS A 9 -9.34 17.56 -2.33
N CYS A 10 -10.66 17.55 -2.18
CA CYS A 10 -11.55 16.50 -2.68
C CYS A 10 -12.65 17.16 -3.51
N PRO A 11 -12.85 16.78 -4.78
CA PRO A 11 -13.96 17.26 -5.58
C PRO A 11 -15.32 16.97 -4.92
N PRO A 12 -16.29 17.91 -4.93
CA PRO A 12 -17.58 17.72 -4.27
C PRO A 12 -18.35 16.48 -4.70
N ASP A 13 -18.40 16.19 -6.01
CA ASP A 13 -19.11 15.02 -6.54
C ASP A 13 -18.48 13.71 -6.07
N LEU A 14 -17.13 13.68 -6.00
CA LEU A 14 -16.39 12.55 -5.46
C LEU A 14 -16.65 12.40 -3.96
N ALA A 15 -16.69 13.51 -3.20
CA ALA A 15 -17.01 13.47 -1.79
C ALA A 15 -18.42 12.90 -1.53
N GLY A 16 -19.41 13.28 -2.35
CA GLY A 16 -20.77 12.72 -2.30
C GLY A 16 -20.78 11.21 -2.52
N LEU A 17 -20.12 10.73 -3.58
CA LEU A 17 -19.99 9.29 -3.87
C LEU A 17 -19.35 8.50 -2.71
N LEU A 18 -18.25 9.02 -2.15
CA LEU A 18 -17.55 8.36 -1.05
C LEU A 18 -18.37 8.34 0.24
N LEU A 19 -19.17 9.38 0.49
CA LEU A 19 -20.09 9.45 1.63
C LEU A 19 -21.22 8.43 1.50
N GLU A 20 -21.84 8.32 0.31
CA GLU A 20 -22.90 7.34 0.03
C GLU A 20 -22.41 5.90 0.25
N LEU A 21 -21.18 5.60 -0.18
CA LEU A 21 -20.55 4.29 -0.01
C LEU A 21 -20.04 4.04 1.41
N ARG A 22 -20.03 5.07 2.27
CA ARG A 22 -19.50 5.07 3.65
C ARG A 22 -18.07 4.55 3.70
N LEU A 23 -17.21 5.08 2.82
CA LEU A 23 -15.82 4.67 2.71
C LEU A 23 -14.89 5.48 3.58
N SER A 24 -13.95 4.77 4.17
CA SER A 24 -12.71 5.30 4.71
C SER A 24 -11.55 4.59 4.05
N TRP A 25 -10.38 5.21 4.08
CA TRP A 25 -9.17 4.59 3.59
C TRP A 25 -7.97 5.04 4.41
N VAL A 26 -6.95 4.20 4.37
CA VAL A 26 -5.68 4.41 5.06
C VAL A 26 -4.59 4.43 4.01
N ILE A 27 -3.70 5.41 4.11
CA ILE A 27 -2.54 5.52 3.23
C ILE A 27 -1.26 5.60 4.03
N THR A 28 -0.18 5.11 3.43
CA THR A 28 1.19 5.27 3.93
C THR A 28 1.94 6.29 3.08
N SER A 29 2.77 7.09 3.73
CA SER A 29 3.75 7.96 3.09
C SER A 29 5.08 7.83 3.80
N HIS A 30 6.03 7.16 3.13
CA HIS A 30 7.37 6.94 3.66
C HIS A 30 8.09 8.28 3.89
N GLN A 31 8.09 9.15 2.88
CA GLN A 31 8.76 10.46 2.96
C GLN A 31 8.15 11.39 4.01
N ALA A 32 6.82 11.43 4.11
CA ALA A 32 6.14 12.29 5.08
C ALA A 32 6.19 11.74 6.52
N ASN A 33 6.74 10.54 6.73
CA ASN A 33 6.71 9.83 8.00
C ASN A 33 5.28 9.78 8.56
N ALA A 34 4.34 9.35 7.73
CA ALA A 34 2.92 9.45 8.04
C ALA A 34 2.13 8.22 7.61
N LEU A 35 1.26 7.78 8.51
CA LEU A 35 0.06 7.01 8.19
C LEU A 35 -1.11 7.98 8.24
N ILE A 36 -1.92 8.05 7.18
CA ILE A 36 -3.01 9.02 7.10
C ILE A 36 -4.31 8.26 6.90
N ILE A 37 -5.24 8.44 7.83
CA ILE A 37 -6.59 7.89 7.72
C ILE A 37 -7.51 8.98 7.20
N GLN A 38 -8.35 8.68 6.21
CA GLN A 38 -9.24 9.63 5.56
C GLN A 38 -10.63 9.03 5.39
N TRP A 39 -11.66 9.89 5.45
CA TRP A 39 -13.06 9.54 5.22
C TRP A 39 -13.85 10.80 4.87
N VAL A 40 -15.07 10.66 4.35
CA VAL A 40 -15.99 11.82 4.19
C VAL A 40 -16.94 11.88 5.38
N GLY A 41 -16.98 13.03 6.05
CA GLY A 41 -17.84 13.27 7.21
C GLY A 41 -19.32 13.46 6.81
N PRO A 42 -20.25 13.40 7.78
CA PRO A 42 -21.67 13.65 7.53
C PRO A 42 -21.97 15.05 6.95
N ASP A 43 -21.04 15.99 7.11
CA ASP A 43 -21.09 17.34 6.53
C ASP A 43 -20.66 17.38 5.04
N GLY A 44 -20.39 16.22 4.43
CA GLY A 44 -19.94 16.10 3.04
C GLY A 44 -18.47 16.51 2.83
N ARG A 45 -17.71 16.76 3.89
CA ARG A 45 -16.33 17.23 3.80
C ARG A 45 -15.35 16.09 4.04
N LEU A 46 -14.24 16.11 3.30
CA LEU A 46 -13.12 15.20 3.56
C LEU A 46 -12.53 15.49 4.94
N GLN A 47 -12.48 14.44 5.77
CA GLN A 47 -11.86 14.42 7.08
C GLN A 47 -10.57 13.60 7.01
N GLN A 48 -9.63 13.92 7.89
CA GLN A 48 -8.37 13.17 7.96
C GLN A 48 -7.75 13.16 9.36
N ARG A 49 -7.03 12.08 9.64
CA ARG A 49 -6.27 11.85 10.88
C ARG A 49 -4.88 11.32 10.52
N PRO A 50 -3.90 12.21 10.30
CA PRO A 50 -2.51 11.80 10.16
C PRO A 50 -1.95 11.30 11.50
N ARG A 51 -1.05 10.33 11.42
CA ARG A 51 -0.25 9.79 12.52
C ARG A 51 1.20 9.78 12.10
N LYS A 52 2.06 10.38 12.94
CA LYS A 52 3.50 10.40 12.71
C LYS A 52 4.05 9.00 13.01
N ILE A 53 4.40 8.29 11.95
CA ILE A 53 4.99 6.95 12.00
C ILE A 53 6.28 7.04 11.17
N PRO A 54 7.44 6.64 11.69
CA PRO A 54 8.69 6.72 10.94
C PRO A 54 8.64 5.81 9.71
N ALA A 55 8.82 6.40 8.52
CA ALA A 55 9.01 5.71 7.24
C ALA A 55 8.09 4.48 6.99
N PRO A 56 6.76 4.59 7.16
CA PRO A 56 5.84 3.49 6.88
C PRO A 56 5.82 3.18 5.38
N MET A 57 5.76 1.90 5.02
CA MET A 57 5.71 1.45 3.62
C MET A 57 4.49 0.59 3.35
N ALA A 58 4.62 -0.72 3.46
CA ALA A 58 3.57 -1.68 3.16
C ALA A 58 2.46 -1.64 4.21
N LEU A 59 1.22 -1.76 3.75
CA LEU A 59 0.02 -1.74 4.58
C LEU A 59 -0.95 -2.80 4.08
N THR A 60 -1.52 -3.56 5.00
CA THR A 60 -2.61 -4.48 4.71
C THR A 60 -3.60 -4.52 5.85
N THR A 61 -4.82 -4.91 5.55
CA THR A 61 -5.92 -4.84 6.49
C THR A 61 -6.76 -6.10 6.42
N ALA A 62 -7.40 -6.42 7.54
CA ALA A 62 -8.34 -7.51 7.69
C ALA A 62 -9.45 -7.04 8.65
N PRO A 63 -10.57 -7.78 8.82
CA PRO A 63 -11.58 -7.41 9.79
C PRO A 63 -10.97 -7.13 11.18
N GLY A 64 -11.12 -5.90 11.65
CA GLY A 64 -10.60 -5.44 12.94
C GLY A 64 -9.06 -5.39 13.06
N LYS A 65 -8.29 -5.49 11.96
CA LYS A 65 -6.82 -5.49 12.00
C LYS A 65 -6.20 -4.61 10.91
N ILE A 66 -5.11 -3.96 11.28
CA ILE A 66 -4.23 -3.26 10.34
C ILE A 66 -2.80 -3.74 10.60
N ALA A 67 -2.08 -4.17 9.57
CA ALA A 67 -0.66 -4.46 9.64
C ALA A 67 0.13 -3.46 8.80
N LEU A 68 1.23 -2.97 9.37
CA LEU A 68 2.01 -1.88 8.83
C LEU A 68 3.50 -2.22 8.92
N SER A 69 4.22 -2.16 7.79
CA SER A 69 5.68 -2.24 7.81
C SER A 69 6.30 -0.88 8.12
N CYS A 70 7.32 -0.91 8.96
CA CYS A 70 8.16 0.21 9.36
C CYS A 70 9.62 -0.25 9.35
N PRO A 71 10.61 0.65 9.41
CA PRO A 71 12.01 0.23 9.53
C PRO A 71 12.22 -0.68 10.75
N GLY A 72 12.73 -1.88 10.51
CA GLY A 72 13.06 -2.83 11.57
C GLY A 72 11.90 -3.61 12.17
N GLN A 73 10.64 -3.31 11.81
CA GLN A 73 9.49 -3.97 12.41
C GLN A 73 8.23 -3.99 11.54
N VAL A 74 7.33 -4.94 11.84
CA VAL A 74 5.94 -4.92 11.37
C VAL A 74 5.01 -4.82 12.56
N ILE A 75 4.16 -3.80 12.58
CA ILE A 75 3.24 -3.51 13.67
C ILE A 75 1.84 -3.96 13.26
N VAL A 76 1.20 -4.76 14.10
CA VAL A 76 -0.22 -5.13 13.97
C VAL A 76 -1.03 -4.36 14.99
N PHE A 77 -1.96 -3.57 14.48
CA PHE A 77 -2.99 -2.88 15.23
C PHE A 77 -4.26 -3.72 15.23
N GLN A 78 -4.98 -3.71 16.34
CA GLN A 78 -6.32 -4.30 16.43
C GLN A 78 -7.33 -3.25 16.86
N ASP A 79 -8.55 -3.39 16.33
CA ASP A 79 -9.71 -2.67 16.79
C ASP A 79 -9.97 -3.01 18.27
N ALA A 80 -10.27 -1.99 19.05
CA ALA A 80 -10.44 -2.09 20.49
C ALA A 80 -11.71 -1.37 20.93
N ALA A 81 -12.30 -1.84 22.04
CA ALA A 81 -13.44 -1.19 22.67
C ALA A 81 -13.12 0.29 22.96
N ARG A 82 -14.03 1.20 22.62
CA ARG A 82 -13.90 2.63 22.90
C ARG A 82 -14.63 3.03 24.19
N PRO A 83 -14.28 4.19 24.79
CA PRO A 83 -15.21 4.92 25.65
C PRO A 83 -16.49 5.28 24.86
N GLU A 84 -17.64 5.34 25.54
CA GLU A 84 -19.01 5.37 24.95
C GLU A 84 -19.34 6.57 24.01
N GLU A 85 -18.44 7.55 23.83
CA GLU A 85 -18.73 8.82 23.14
C GLU A 85 -18.17 8.95 21.71
N GLU A 86 -17.33 8.02 21.22
CA GLU A 86 -16.76 8.11 19.87
C GLU A 86 -17.29 7.04 18.91
N SER A 87 -17.82 7.47 17.75
CA SER A 87 -18.20 6.56 16.66
C SER A 87 -17.00 6.09 15.84
N GLY A 88 -16.98 4.80 15.46
CA GLY A 88 -15.97 4.19 14.59
C GLY A 88 -15.01 3.20 15.25
N PRO A 89 -14.23 2.45 14.47
CA PRO A 89 -13.20 1.58 15.00
C PRO A 89 -12.01 2.36 15.55
N HIS A 90 -11.31 1.75 16.49
CA HIS A 90 -10.21 2.33 17.24
C HIS A 90 -9.02 1.38 17.31
N PHE A 91 -8.04 1.63 16.46
CA PHE A 91 -6.90 0.75 16.28
C PHE A 91 -5.80 1.05 17.29
N LEU A 92 -5.52 0.08 18.15
CA LEU A 92 -4.43 0.13 19.10
C LEU A 92 -3.33 -0.86 18.69
N PRO A 93 -2.04 -0.49 18.83
CA PRO A 93 -0.96 -1.45 18.57
C PRO A 93 -1.06 -2.62 19.56
N ARG A 94 -0.88 -3.85 19.05
CA ARG A 94 -0.98 -5.09 19.85
C ARG A 94 0.22 -6.00 19.71
N LEU A 95 0.78 -6.06 18.52
CA LEU A 95 1.91 -6.94 18.22
C LEU A 95 2.91 -6.16 17.38
N SER A 96 4.20 -6.34 17.66
CA SER A 96 5.27 -5.87 16.81
C SER A 96 6.24 -7.02 16.56
N TYR A 97 6.42 -7.38 15.29
CA TYR A 97 7.45 -8.31 14.87
C TYR A 97 8.75 -7.54 14.68
N SER A 98 9.82 -7.97 15.33
CA SER A 98 11.17 -7.47 15.04
C SER A 98 11.70 -8.15 13.79
N THR A 99 11.87 -7.41 12.70
CA THR A 99 12.23 -7.96 11.38
C THR A 99 13.65 -7.60 10.95
N GLY A 100 14.21 -6.50 11.47
CA GLY A 100 15.37 -5.86 10.86
C GLY A 100 15.03 -5.16 9.54
N PRO A 101 16.03 -4.65 8.79
CA PRO A 101 15.84 -3.83 7.60
C PRO A 101 15.56 -4.68 6.35
N LEU A 102 14.41 -5.37 6.31
CA LEU A 102 14.05 -6.29 5.21
C LEU A 102 13.49 -5.58 3.96
N LEU A 103 13.35 -4.25 3.99
CA LEU A 103 12.73 -3.46 2.93
C LEU A 103 11.37 -4.06 2.52
N ILE A 104 10.43 -4.16 3.46
CA ILE A 104 9.14 -4.82 3.20
C ILE A 104 8.25 -3.92 2.34
N HIS A 105 8.08 -4.27 1.06
CA HIS A 105 7.35 -3.48 0.07
C HIS A 105 5.86 -3.84 -0.05
N ASP A 106 5.45 -5.04 0.35
CA ASP A 106 4.04 -5.43 0.34
C ASP A 106 3.71 -6.36 1.50
N LEU A 107 2.46 -6.34 1.94
CA LEU A 107 1.92 -7.17 3.01
C LEU A 107 0.55 -7.71 2.60
N ALA A 108 0.24 -8.95 3.01
CA ALA A 108 -1.09 -9.51 2.83
C ALA A 108 -1.44 -10.56 3.90
N TRP A 109 -2.65 -10.50 4.43
CA TRP A 109 -3.18 -11.58 5.26
C TRP A 109 -3.59 -12.76 4.37
N GLY A 110 -2.92 -13.90 4.53
CA GLY A 110 -3.23 -15.16 3.85
C GLY A 110 -3.65 -16.26 4.84
N GLU A 111 -3.90 -17.46 4.33
CA GLU A 111 -4.35 -18.61 5.15
C GLU A 111 -3.31 -19.03 6.21
N GLU A 112 -2.02 -18.93 5.86
CA GLU A 112 -0.90 -19.32 6.73
C GLU A 112 -0.44 -18.20 7.69
N GLY A 113 -0.99 -16.98 7.56
CA GLY A 113 -0.61 -15.83 8.38
C GLY A 113 -0.32 -14.57 7.58
N LEU A 114 0.53 -13.70 8.14
CA LEU A 114 0.89 -12.43 7.52
C LEU A 114 2.07 -12.62 6.56
N TRP A 115 1.75 -12.60 5.27
CA TRP A 115 2.72 -12.64 4.18
C TRP A 115 3.35 -11.29 3.95
N MET A 116 4.59 -11.31 3.48
CA MET A 116 5.32 -10.14 3.07
C MET A 116 6.15 -10.37 1.80
N VAL A 117 6.33 -9.29 1.05
CA VAL A 117 7.41 -9.17 0.06
C VAL A 117 8.66 -8.70 0.78
N ASN A 118 9.65 -9.58 0.92
CA ASN A 118 10.96 -9.27 1.48
C ASN A 118 11.90 -8.91 0.32
N THR A 119 11.99 -7.61 0.03
CA THR A 119 12.76 -7.11 -1.11
C THR A 119 14.25 -7.30 -0.89
N GLU A 120 14.74 -7.08 0.33
CA GLU A 120 16.17 -7.24 0.66
C GLU A 120 16.66 -8.67 0.37
N PHE A 121 15.83 -9.69 0.65
CA PHE A 121 16.13 -11.09 0.37
C PHE A 121 15.52 -11.63 -0.93
N SER A 122 14.86 -10.77 -1.71
CA SER A 122 14.20 -11.11 -2.98
C SER A 122 13.29 -12.35 -2.90
N CYS A 123 12.44 -12.40 -1.86
CA CYS A 123 11.57 -13.55 -1.61
C CYS A 123 10.19 -13.14 -1.08
N LEU A 124 9.23 -14.05 -1.20
CA LEU A 124 7.97 -14.00 -0.46
C LEU A 124 8.15 -14.84 0.81
N ALA A 125 7.72 -14.27 1.93
CA ALA A 125 7.95 -14.85 3.25
C ALA A 125 6.76 -14.64 4.17
N LEU A 126 6.65 -15.49 5.20
CA LEU A 126 5.77 -15.27 6.34
C LEU A 126 6.56 -14.57 7.46
N LEU A 127 5.88 -13.67 8.19
CA LEU A 127 6.34 -13.27 9.51
C LEU A 127 6.21 -14.44 10.49
N ASP A 128 7.13 -14.51 11.43
CA ASP A 128 7.26 -15.64 12.34
C ASP A 128 7.62 -15.16 13.76
N GLU A 129 7.31 -15.95 14.78
CA GLU A 129 7.59 -15.61 16.18
C GLU A 129 8.97 -16.09 16.65
N ARG A 130 9.56 -17.07 15.96
CA ARG A 130 10.86 -17.67 16.29
C ARG A 130 11.98 -17.13 15.41
N TYR A 131 11.69 -16.81 14.15
CA TYR A 131 12.62 -16.24 13.18
C TYR A 131 12.17 -14.84 12.77
N HIS A 132 13.09 -14.01 12.24
CA HIS A 132 12.69 -12.73 11.65
C HIS A 132 11.67 -12.91 10.51
N PHE A 133 11.78 -14.03 9.78
CA PHE A 133 10.83 -14.47 8.77
C PHE A 133 11.10 -15.92 8.35
N VAL A 134 10.12 -16.54 7.68
CA VAL A 134 10.25 -17.84 7.02
C VAL A 134 10.06 -17.65 5.51
N PRO A 135 11.11 -17.83 4.68
CA PRO A 135 10.97 -17.74 3.23
C PRO A 135 10.13 -18.90 2.71
N LYS A 136 9.21 -18.61 1.80
CA LYS A 136 8.26 -19.58 1.24
C LYS A 136 8.35 -19.69 -0.28
N TRP A 137 8.75 -18.61 -0.94
CA TRP A 137 8.97 -18.61 -2.37
C TRP A 137 10.07 -17.63 -2.76
N VAL A 138 10.84 -18.02 -3.77
CA VAL A 138 11.90 -17.24 -4.38
C VAL A 138 11.71 -17.32 -5.90
N PRO A 139 11.93 -16.23 -6.66
CA PRO A 139 11.88 -16.28 -8.12
C PRO A 139 12.83 -17.35 -8.70
N PRO A 140 12.47 -18.01 -9.81
CA PRO A 140 13.19 -19.19 -10.33
C PRO A 140 14.61 -18.89 -10.84
N PHE A 141 14.96 -17.62 -11.05
CA PHE A 141 16.30 -17.18 -11.42
C PHE A 141 17.24 -16.97 -10.22
N LEU A 142 16.77 -17.16 -8.99
CA LEU A 142 17.60 -17.18 -7.78
C LEU A 142 17.59 -18.59 -7.17
N SER A 143 18.73 -19.05 -6.69
CA SER A 143 18.87 -20.39 -6.09
C SER A 143 18.29 -20.47 -4.67
N GLN A 144 18.41 -19.39 -3.90
CA GLN A 144 17.95 -19.29 -2.53
C GLN A 144 17.76 -17.82 -2.14
N PRO A 145 17.00 -17.50 -1.07
CA PRO A 145 16.94 -16.14 -0.54
C PRO A 145 18.33 -15.73 -0.03
N ALA A 146 18.78 -14.54 -0.40
CA ALA A 146 20.04 -13.95 0.06
C ALA A 146 19.91 -12.42 0.13
N PRO A 147 20.55 -11.76 1.11
CA PRO A 147 20.53 -10.31 1.21
C PRO A 147 21.25 -9.68 0.02
N GLY A 148 20.73 -8.58 -0.50
CA GLY A 148 21.32 -7.85 -1.62
C GLY A 148 20.35 -7.32 -2.65
N ASP A 149 19.03 -7.45 -2.44
CA ASP A 149 17.99 -6.89 -3.31
C ASP A 149 18.25 -7.17 -4.80
N PHE A 150 18.24 -8.45 -5.17
CA PHE A 150 18.78 -8.92 -6.45
C PHE A 150 17.92 -8.48 -7.63
N CYS A 151 16.60 -8.60 -7.48
CA CYS A 151 15.62 -8.32 -8.52
C CYS A 151 14.59 -7.24 -8.15
N HIS A 152 14.65 -6.71 -6.91
CA HIS A 152 13.67 -5.80 -6.36
C HIS A 152 12.24 -6.29 -6.48
N LEU A 153 11.95 -7.39 -5.77
CA LEU A 153 10.60 -7.87 -5.62
C LEU A 153 9.78 -6.79 -4.91
N ASN A 154 8.69 -6.34 -5.53
CA ASN A 154 8.06 -5.06 -5.20
C ASN A 154 6.57 -5.16 -4.87
N GLY A 155 5.97 -6.32 -5.09
CA GLY A 155 4.54 -6.50 -4.89
C GLY A 155 4.11 -7.96 -5.00
N MET A 156 3.01 -8.30 -4.33
CA MET A 156 2.43 -9.65 -4.33
C MET A 156 0.90 -9.57 -4.36
N ALA A 157 0.28 -10.47 -5.12
CA ALA A 157 -1.16 -10.69 -5.06
C ALA A 157 -1.44 -12.09 -4.53
N LEU A 158 -2.38 -12.17 -3.59
CA LEU A 158 -2.93 -13.44 -3.16
C LEU A 158 -4.09 -13.86 -4.07
N LEU A 159 -4.24 -15.16 -4.28
CA LEU A 159 -5.44 -15.82 -4.77
C LEU A 159 -5.78 -16.93 -3.77
N ASP A 160 -7.02 -16.97 -3.30
CA ASP A 160 -7.48 -17.92 -2.28
C ASP A 160 -6.56 -17.97 -1.05
N GLY A 161 -6.15 -16.78 -0.58
CA GLY A 161 -5.32 -16.60 0.60
C GLY A 161 -3.86 -17.06 0.47
N ARG A 162 -3.38 -17.37 -0.74
CA ARG A 162 -2.00 -17.78 -1.02
C ARG A 162 -1.35 -16.92 -2.11
N PRO A 163 -0.04 -16.66 -2.06
CA PRO A 163 0.62 -15.90 -3.11
C PRO A 163 0.48 -16.58 -4.47
N ALA A 164 -0.06 -15.84 -5.43
CA ALA A 164 -0.32 -16.32 -6.78
C ALA A 164 0.41 -15.50 -7.85
N PHE A 165 0.74 -14.24 -7.54
CA PHE A 165 1.46 -13.37 -8.45
C PHE A 165 2.43 -12.47 -7.72
N ALA A 166 3.51 -12.10 -8.38
CA ALA A 166 4.49 -11.15 -7.87
C ALA A 166 5.01 -10.22 -8.97
N THR A 167 5.41 -9.01 -8.58
CA THR A 167 6.07 -8.05 -9.47
C THR A 167 7.50 -7.79 -9.03
N ALA A 168 8.43 -7.68 -9.97
CA ALA A 168 9.83 -7.36 -9.72
C ALA A 168 10.35 -6.32 -10.71
N LEU A 169 11.46 -5.63 -10.39
CA LEU A 169 12.07 -4.63 -11.29
C LEU A 169 13.13 -5.21 -12.25
N GLY A 170 13.46 -6.49 -12.08
CA GLY A 170 14.39 -7.21 -12.95
C GLY A 170 14.30 -8.72 -12.74
N THR A 171 15.13 -9.45 -13.48
CA THR A 171 15.23 -10.92 -13.40
C THR A 171 16.67 -11.39 -13.19
N GLY A 172 17.58 -10.49 -12.82
CA GLY A 172 18.98 -10.81 -12.61
C GLY A 172 19.23 -11.47 -11.25
N SER A 173 20.36 -12.18 -11.18
CA SER A 173 20.74 -13.01 -10.04
C SER A 173 21.99 -12.51 -9.31
N THR A 174 22.36 -11.24 -9.51
CA THR A 174 23.42 -10.56 -8.78
C THR A 174 22.82 -9.42 -7.95
N PRO A 175 23.46 -9.03 -6.82
CA PRO A 175 22.95 -7.95 -5.97
C PRO A 175 22.64 -6.69 -6.77
N GLN A 176 21.42 -6.16 -6.60
CA GLN A 176 20.93 -4.95 -7.24
C GLN A 176 20.98 -4.90 -8.78
N SER A 177 21.05 -6.05 -9.46
CA SER A 177 21.11 -6.14 -10.93
C SER A 177 19.94 -5.45 -11.66
N TRP A 178 18.78 -5.36 -11.00
CA TRP A 178 17.60 -4.65 -11.51
C TRP A 178 17.86 -3.17 -11.85
N ARG A 179 18.88 -2.55 -11.23
CA ARG A 179 19.25 -1.15 -11.50
C ARG A 179 19.76 -0.95 -12.93
N GLU A 180 20.43 -1.96 -13.50
CA GLU A 180 21.01 -1.90 -14.85
C GLU A 180 19.93 -1.87 -15.93
N THR A 181 18.74 -2.41 -15.62
CA THR A 181 17.62 -2.53 -16.54
C THR A 181 16.53 -1.48 -16.30
N LEU A 182 16.73 -0.55 -15.37
CA LEU A 182 15.79 0.54 -15.15
C LEU A 182 15.66 1.44 -16.40
N PRO A 183 14.47 2.03 -16.63
CA PRO A 183 13.24 1.83 -15.86
C PRO A 183 12.42 0.60 -16.29
N SER A 184 12.80 -0.09 -17.37
CA SER A 184 11.91 -0.97 -18.13
C SER A 184 12.19 -2.46 -17.95
N GLY A 185 13.05 -2.89 -17.02
CA GLY A 185 13.37 -4.30 -16.79
C GLY A 185 12.31 -5.09 -16.01
N GLY A 186 11.20 -4.46 -15.62
CA GLY A 186 10.25 -5.03 -14.69
C GLY A 186 9.43 -6.17 -15.27
N VAL A 187 9.01 -7.08 -14.39
CA VAL A 187 8.22 -8.26 -14.75
C VAL A 187 7.03 -8.44 -13.82
N LEU A 188 5.99 -9.08 -14.36
CA LEU A 188 4.90 -9.70 -13.62
C LEU A 188 5.05 -11.22 -13.75
N MET A 189 5.04 -11.92 -12.63
CA MET A 189 5.24 -13.37 -12.56
C MET A 189 4.06 -14.05 -11.88
N GLU A 190 3.77 -15.28 -12.32
CA GLU A 190 2.99 -16.25 -11.55
C GLU A 190 3.86 -16.83 -10.42
N ALA A 191 3.25 -17.10 -9.27
CA ALA A 191 3.84 -17.76 -8.12
C ALA A 191 2.91 -18.92 -7.69
N PRO A 192 3.45 -20.10 -7.38
CA PRO A 192 4.87 -20.40 -7.18
C PRO A 192 5.65 -20.77 -8.45
N GLY A 193 5.00 -21.01 -9.61
CA GLY A 193 5.65 -21.55 -10.80
C GLY A 193 6.71 -20.65 -11.45
N GLY A 194 6.66 -19.33 -11.19
CA GLY A 194 7.69 -18.38 -11.61
C GLY A 194 7.60 -17.99 -13.09
N LYS A 195 6.51 -18.33 -13.78
CA LYS A 195 6.32 -17.97 -15.19
C LYS A 195 6.18 -16.44 -15.32
N ILE A 196 6.97 -15.83 -16.19
CA ILE A 196 6.81 -14.41 -16.56
C ILE A 196 5.56 -14.27 -17.44
N LEU A 197 4.58 -13.51 -16.94
CA LEU A 197 3.30 -13.22 -17.60
C LEU A 197 3.34 -11.91 -18.39
N ALA A 198 4.16 -10.96 -17.94
CA ALA A 198 4.47 -9.73 -18.67
C ALA A 198 5.89 -9.29 -18.35
N ALA A 199 6.59 -8.79 -19.37
CA ALA A 199 7.94 -8.26 -19.28
C ALA A 199 7.98 -6.81 -19.77
N ASP A 200 9.17 -6.23 -19.73
CA ASP A 200 9.45 -4.85 -20.17
C ASP A 200 8.59 -3.79 -19.46
N LEU A 201 8.16 -4.10 -18.23
CA LEU A 201 7.29 -3.23 -17.45
C LEU A 201 8.10 -2.12 -16.79
N SER A 202 7.60 -0.90 -16.89
CA SER A 202 8.18 0.25 -16.23
C SER A 202 7.78 0.33 -14.75
N LEU A 203 8.67 -0.16 -13.88
CA LEU A 203 8.48 -0.18 -12.42
C LEU A 203 7.14 -0.78 -11.98
N PRO A 204 6.88 -2.09 -12.22
CA PRO A 204 5.62 -2.70 -11.84
C PRO A 204 5.41 -2.74 -10.32
N HIS A 205 4.18 -2.48 -9.86
CA HIS A 205 3.84 -2.38 -8.44
C HIS A 205 2.41 -2.83 -8.14
N SER A 206 2.15 -3.12 -6.86
CA SER A 206 0.82 -3.37 -6.26
C SER A 206 -0.07 -4.32 -7.08
N PRO A 207 0.39 -5.54 -7.42
CA PRO A 207 -0.48 -6.52 -8.04
C PRO A 207 -1.59 -6.91 -7.05
N ARG A 208 -2.84 -6.97 -7.50
CA ARG A 208 -4.01 -7.34 -6.68
C ARG A 208 -4.96 -8.19 -7.51
N VAL A 209 -5.49 -9.26 -6.93
CA VAL A 209 -6.58 -10.02 -7.57
C VAL A 209 -7.91 -9.53 -7.02
N PHE A 210 -8.82 -9.18 -7.93
CA PHE A 210 -10.20 -8.86 -7.61
C PHE A 210 -11.13 -9.52 -8.65
N ASP A 211 -12.20 -10.15 -8.20
CA ASP A 211 -13.28 -10.66 -9.05
C ASP A 211 -12.80 -11.46 -10.28
N GLY A 212 -11.84 -12.37 -10.08
CA GLY A 212 -11.29 -13.23 -11.15
C GLY A 212 -10.34 -12.53 -12.12
N ALA A 213 -9.91 -11.30 -11.84
CA ALA A 213 -8.93 -10.58 -12.64
C ALA A 213 -7.75 -10.09 -11.79
N LEU A 214 -6.57 -10.03 -12.41
CA LEU A 214 -5.36 -9.47 -11.80
C LEU A 214 -5.17 -8.04 -12.28
N TYR A 215 -5.02 -7.12 -11.33
CA TYR A 215 -4.70 -5.73 -11.58
C TYR A 215 -3.28 -5.47 -11.12
N PHE A 216 -2.58 -4.59 -11.82
CA PHE A 216 -1.24 -4.16 -11.43
C PHE A 216 -0.95 -2.77 -12.01
N LEU A 217 0.02 -2.10 -11.40
CA LEU A 217 0.41 -0.76 -11.79
C LEU A 217 1.72 -0.82 -12.56
N GLU A 218 1.81 -0.09 -13.68
CA GLU A 218 3.09 0.22 -14.32
C GLU A 218 3.47 1.64 -13.94
N SER A 219 4.10 1.76 -12.77
CA SER A 219 4.19 3.01 -12.03
C SER A 219 4.97 4.10 -12.75
N GLY A 220 6.03 3.72 -13.49
CA GLY A 220 6.84 4.66 -14.26
C GLY A 220 6.06 5.37 -15.37
N LYS A 221 5.03 4.70 -15.91
CA LYS A 221 4.12 5.26 -16.92
C LYS A 221 2.82 5.81 -16.31
N GLY A 222 2.50 5.43 -15.08
CA GLY A 222 1.24 5.78 -14.42
C GLY A 222 0.05 4.99 -14.97
N LEU A 223 0.29 3.79 -15.50
CA LEU A 223 -0.77 2.97 -16.09
C LEU A 223 -1.36 2.02 -15.04
N VAL A 224 -2.69 1.91 -15.05
CA VAL A 224 -3.42 0.84 -14.38
C VAL A 224 -3.71 -0.23 -15.42
N LYS A 225 -3.24 -1.47 -15.19
CA LYS A 225 -3.43 -2.59 -16.09
C LYS A 225 -4.31 -3.65 -15.45
N LYS A 226 -5.12 -4.32 -16.28
CA LYS A 226 -5.97 -5.45 -15.92
C LYS A 226 -5.60 -6.64 -16.80
N MET A 227 -5.33 -7.78 -16.18
CA MET A 227 -5.15 -9.08 -16.80
C MET A 227 -6.34 -9.96 -16.44
N ASP A 228 -7.00 -10.48 -17.46
CA ASP A 228 -8.01 -11.52 -17.30
C ASP A 228 -7.32 -12.85 -16.97
N LEU A 229 -7.70 -13.50 -15.87
CA LEU A 229 -6.99 -14.70 -15.40
C LEU A 229 -7.28 -15.95 -16.24
N GLU A 230 -8.42 -16.00 -16.93
CA GLU A 230 -8.80 -17.14 -17.77
C GLU A 230 -8.07 -17.09 -19.11
N THR A 231 -8.04 -15.93 -19.74
CA THR A 231 -7.47 -15.74 -21.08
C THR A 231 -6.01 -15.28 -21.07
N GLY A 232 -5.51 -14.76 -19.94
CA GLY A 232 -4.20 -14.13 -19.83
C GLY A 232 -4.07 -12.78 -20.55
N LYS A 233 -5.17 -12.24 -21.10
CA LYS A 233 -5.13 -10.99 -21.86
C LYS A 233 -4.93 -9.78 -20.95
N ILE A 234 -3.88 -9.02 -21.21
CA ILE A 234 -3.57 -7.77 -20.50
C ILE A 234 -4.10 -6.58 -21.30
N ARG A 235 -4.77 -5.65 -20.63
CA ARG A 235 -5.19 -4.36 -21.19
C ARG A 235 -4.84 -3.21 -20.25
N VAL A 236 -4.59 -2.04 -20.82
CA VAL A 236 -4.52 -0.78 -20.07
C VAL A 236 -5.96 -0.34 -19.77
N LEU A 237 -6.24 -0.09 -18.50
CA LEU A 237 -7.53 0.40 -18.03
C LEU A 237 -7.57 1.93 -17.99
N ALA A 238 -6.51 2.55 -17.48
CA ALA A 238 -6.39 3.99 -17.36
C ALA A 238 -4.92 4.44 -17.32
N GLU A 239 -4.68 5.69 -17.71
CA GLU A 239 -3.43 6.41 -17.46
C GLU A 239 -3.70 7.52 -16.43
N LEU A 240 -2.88 7.58 -15.39
CA LEU A 240 -3.05 8.47 -14.25
C LEU A 240 -1.96 9.56 -14.21
N PRO A 241 -2.29 10.78 -13.73
CA PRO A 241 -1.38 11.92 -13.72
C PRO A 241 -0.39 11.89 -12.54
N GLY A 242 0.32 10.77 -12.35
CA GLY A 242 1.27 10.59 -11.25
C GLY A 242 2.01 9.26 -11.31
N PHE A 243 2.88 9.02 -10.34
CA PHE A 243 3.56 7.74 -10.15
C PHE A 243 2.62 6.82 -9.36
N ALA A 244 2.05 5.82 -10.02
CA ALA A 244 1.00 4.99 -9.45
C ALA A 244 1.57 3.97 -8.44
N ARG A 245 1.09 3.98 -7.20
CA ARG A 245 1.47 3.04 -6.13
C ARG A 245 0.30 2.80 -5.19
N GLY A 246 0.20 1.60 -4.68
CA GLY A 246 -0.94 1.20 -3.88
C GLY A 246 -2.20 1.03 -4.73
N LEU A 247 -2.94 -0.04 -4.47
CA LEU A 247 -4.13 -0.37 -5.21
C LEU A 247 -5.09 -1.13 -4.32
N ASP A 248 -6.33 -0.64 -4.31
CA ASP A 248 -7.43 -1.35 -3.67
C ASP A 248 -8.75 -1.10 -4.42
N LYS A 249 -9.76 -1.92 -4.11
CA LYS A 249 -11.03 -1.91 -4.85
C LYS A 249 -12.22 -1.93 -3.91
N GLU A 250 -13.26 -1.21 -4.31
CA GLU A 250 -14.58 -1.30 -3.69
C GLU A 250 -15.69 -1.25 -4.74
N GLY A 251 -16.44 -2.34 -4.89
CA GLY A 251 -17.41 -2.48 -5.97
C GLY A 251 -16.77 -2.21 -7.33
N ASP A 252 -17.33 -1.29 -8.12
CA ASP A 252 -16.82 -0.87 -9.43
C ASP A 252 -15.76 0.25 -9.35
N LEU A 253 -15.24 0.58 -8.16
CA LEU A 253 -14.26 1.65 -7.96
C LEU A 253 -12.88 1.08 -7.63
N LEU A 254 -11.86 1.54 -8.35
CA LEU A 254 -10.45 1.32 -8.02
C LEU A 254 -9.87 2.58 -7.42
N PHE A 255 -9.12 2.41 -6.32
CA PHE A 255 -8.41 3.48 -5.64
C PHE A 255 -6.91 3.26 -5.85
N VAL A 256 -6.25 4.27 -6.41
CA VAL A 256 -4.83 4.20 -6.77
C VAL A 256 -4.11 5.35 -6.12
N GLY A 257 -3.10 5.05 -5.31
CA GLY A 257 -2.23 6.07 -4.76
C GLY A 257 -1.35 6.68 -5.87
N LEU A 258 -1.15 7.99 -5.80
CA LEU A 258 -0.34 8.76 -6.73
C LEU A 258 0.73 9.51 -5.96
N SER A 259 1.96 9.42 -6.45
CA SER A 259 3.10 10.20 -5.99
C SER A 259 3.59 11.15 -7.08
N ARG A 260 4.24 12.25 -6.68
CA ARG A 260 5.03 13.07 -7.60
C ARG A 260 6.33 12.36 -7.94
N PHE A 261 6.85 12.61 -9.14
CA PHE A 261 8.15 12.08 -9.54
C PHE A 261 9.24 12.89 -8.86
N ARG A 262 10.16 12.19 -8.20
CA ARG A 262 11.38 12.81 -7.65
C ARG A 262 12.27 13.29 -8.81
N GLU A 263 13.09 14.30 -8.56
CA GLU A 263 13.97 14.88 -9.60
C GLU A 263 14.87 13.81 -10.27
N GLY A 264 15.43 12.88 -9.49
CA GLY A 264 16.21 11.75 -10.02
C GLY A 264 15.42 10.73 -10.83
N HIS A 265 14.10 10.60 -10.62
CA HIS A 265 13.26 9.75 -11.46
C HIS A 265 13.07 10.37 -12.85
N ARG A 266 13.03 11.70 -12.99
CA ARG A 266 12.75 12.37 -14.27
C ARG A 266 13.76 12.01 -15.37
N LEU A 267 15.03 11.80 -14.99
CA LEU A 267 16.08 11.36 -15.91
C LEU A 267 15.87 9.94 -16.44
N LEU A 268 15.16 9.10 -15.68
CA LEU A 268 14.85 7.72 -16.05
C LEU A 268 13.60 7.60 -16.94
N PHE A 269 12.76 8.64 -17.07
CA PHE A 269 11.49 8.59 -17.81
C PHE A 269 11.34 9.72 -18.85
N PRO A 270 12.16 9.75 -19.91
CA PRO A 270 12.14 10.84 -20.91
C PRO A 270 10.86 10.85 -21.77
N ASP A 271 10.25 9.69 -22.04
CA ASP A 271 9.12 9.56 -22.98
C ASP A 271 7.75 9.90 -22.36
N ARG A 272 7.71 10.41 -21.13
CA ARG A 272 6.43 10.68 -20.46
C ARG A 272 5.81 11.99 -20.93
N THR A 273 4.54 11.89 -21.32
CA THR A 273 3.75 13.00 -21.86
C THR A 273 3.19 13.93 -20.77
N THR A 274 3.08 13.46 -19.52
CA THR A 274 2.53 14.27 -18.41
C THR A 274 3.60 15.19 -17.81
N PRO A 275 3.50 16.53 -18.00
CA PRO A 275 4.47 17.47 -17.47
C PRO A 275 4.50 17.45 -15.94
N ALA A 276 5.65 17.74 -15.33
CA ALA A 276 5.81 17.79 -13.86
C ALA A 276 4.76 18.69 -13.17
N ALA A 277 4.40 19.81 -13.80
CA ALA A 277 3.38 20.75 -13.29
C ALA A 277 1.95 20.17 -13.25
N ARG A 278 1.70 19.03 -13.90
CA ARG A 278 0.41 18.32 -13.89
C ARG A 278 0.42 17.08 -13.00
N GLN A 279 1.53 16.80 -12.30
CA GLN A 279 1.62 15.65 -11.42
C GLN A 279 0.88 15.89 -10.11
N VAL A 280 0.06 14.92 -9.75
CA VAL A 280 -0.75 14.97 -8.53
C VAL A 280 -0.19 13.94 -7.53
N CYS A 281 -0.09 14.35 -6.26
CA CYS A 281 0.07 13.42 -5.15
C CYS A 281 -1.28 13.25 -4.45
N GLY A 282 -1.69 12.02 -4.19
CA GLY A 282 -3.01 11.76 -3.61
C GLY A 282 -3.58 10.39 -3.95
N VAL A 283 -4.90 10.29 -4.04
CA VAL A 283 -5.61 9.06 -4.37
C VAL A 283 -6.55 9.32 -5.55
N ALA A 284 -6.30 8.64 -6.66
CA ALA A 284 -7.18 8.63 -7.83
C ALA A 284 -8.26 7.57 -7.66
N VAL A 285 -9.49 7.93 -8.03
CA VAL A 285 -10.66 7.02 -8.01
C VAL A 285 -11.12 6.80 -9.44
N LEU A 286 -11.06 5.55 -9.90
CA LEU A 286 -11.40 5.12 -11.24
C LEU A 286 -12.62 4.21 -11.22
N ARG A 287 -13.47 4.31 -12.23
CA ARG A 287 -14.49 3.31 -12.52
C ARG A 287 -13.88 2.14 -13.28
N GLU A 288 -13.99 0.93 -12.74
CA GLU A 288 -13.35 -0.27 -13.26
C GLU A 288 -13.98 -0.75 -14.57
N SER A 289 -15.31 -0.68 -14.68
CA SER A 289 -16.07 -1.07 -15.87
C SER A 289 -15.71 -0.26 -17.12
N THR A 290 -15.36 1.02 -16.95
CA THR A 290 -15.13 1.95 -18.07
C THR A 290 -13.71 2.51 -18.15
N GLY A 291 -12.90 2.39 -17.10
CA GLY A 291 -11.60 3.06 -16.97
C GLY A 291 -11.69 4.57 -16.72
N ARG A 292 -12.88 5.11 -16.42
CA ARG A 292 -13.10 6.56 -16.26
C ARG A 292 -12.53 7.05 -14.93
N LEU A 293 -11.80 8.16 -14.94
CA LEU A 293 -11.41 8.89 -13.73
C LEU A 293 -12.59 9.68 -13.16
N GLU A 294 -13.07 9.26 -11.99
CA GLU A 294 -14.14 9.96 -11.26
C GLU A 294 -13.60 11.18 -10.52
N GLY A 295 -12.34 11.13 -10.11
CA GLY A 295 -11.64 12.27 -9.54
C GLY A 295 -10.35 11.88 -8.82
N VAL A 296 -9.65 12.89 -8.32
CA VAL A 296 -8.44 12.70 -7.52
C VAL A 296 -8.57 13.51 -6.23
N ILE A 297 -8.41 12.82 -5.10
CA ILE A 297 -8.19 13.47 -3.80
C ILE A 297 -6.71 13.83 -3.76
N SER A 298 -6.39 15.13 -3.73
CA SER A 298 -5.01 15.59 -3.91
C SER A 298 -4.45 16.30 -2.68
N PHE A 299 -3.23 15.96 -2.30
CA PHE A 299 -2.43 16.74 -1.35
C PHE A 299 -1.94 18.03 -2.01
N LYS A 300 -1.85 19.12 -1.23
CA LYS A 300 -1.32 20.40 -1.73
C LYS A 300 0.20 20.37 -1.84
N ASP A 301 0.91 20.44 -0.71
CA ASP A 301 2.36 20.71 -0.73
C ASP A 301 3.22 19.80 0.17
N THR A 302 2.64 19.12 1.16
CA THR A 302 3.42 18.45 2.23
C THR A 302 3.61 16.96 2.04
N VAL A 303 2.72 16.32 1.29
CA VAL A 303 2.83 14.91 0.94
C VAL A 303 3.04 14.83 -0.54
N GLU A 304 4.20 14.30 -0.93
CA GLU A 304 4.57 14.10 -2.34
C GLU A 304 4.61 12.62 -2.73
N GLU A 305 4.42 11.73 -1.75
CA GLU A 305 4.40 10.29 -1.94
C GLU A 305 3.21 9.65 -1.23
N VAL A 306 2.48 8.82 -1.97
CA VAL A 306 1.59 7.79 -1.45
C VAL A 306 2.17 6.44 -1.85
N PHE A 307 2.44 5.58 -0.88
CA PHE A 307 3.06 4.27 -1.10
C PHE A 307 2.02 3.14 -1.18
N GLU A 308 1.06 3.11 -0.26
CA GLU A 308 -0.04 2.14 -0.23
C GLU A 308 -1.36 2.82 0.08
N VAL A 309 -2.47 2.24 -0.39
CA VAL A 309 -3.84 2.62 -0.07
C VAL A 309 -4.65 1.36 0.27
N ARG A 310 -5.38 1.39 1.38
CA ARG A 310 -6.31 0.32 1.77
C ARG A 310 -7.68 0.88 2.15
N LEU A 311 -8.72 0.28 1.61
CA LEU A 311 -10.11 0.72 1.74
C LEU A 311 -10.83 -0.04 2.86
N HIS A 312 -11.79 0.65 3.47
CA HIS A 312 -12.70 0.07 4.45
C HIS A 312 -14.09 0.68 4.38
N ARG A 313 -15.10 -0.19 4.38
CA ARG A 313 -16.50 0.20 4.54
C ARG A 313 -16.88 0.38 6.00
N ALA A 314 -17.80 1.31 6.23
CA ALA A 314 -18.51 1.47 7.49
C ALA A 314 -17.61 1.73 8.71
N TRP A 315 -16.48 2.40 8.48
CA TRP A 315 -15.66 2.99 9.53
C TRP A 315 -15.98 4.48 9.57
N PRO A 316 -16.99 4.92 10.34
CA PRO A 316 -17.22 6.35 10.54
C PRO A 316 -16.15 6.89 11.47
N ALA A 317 -15.41 7.94 11.09
CA ALA A 317 -14.39 8.55 11.95
C ALA A 317 -13.43 7.54 12.64
N PRO A 318 -12.77 6.65 11.87
CA PRO A 318 -11.79 5.69 12.39
C PRO A 318 -10.62 6.40 13.05
N ASP A 319 -10.06 5.81 14.09
CA ASP A 319 -8.84 6.29 14.67
C ASP A 319 -7.79 5.21 14.86
N LEU A 320 -6.52 5.60 14.85
CA LEU A 320 -5.40 4.72 15.13
C LEU A 320 -4.45 5.41 16.08
N TRP A 321 -4.01 4.70 17.12
CA TRP A 321 -3.03 5.24 18.06
C TRP A 321 -1.62 4.99 17.57
N SER A 322 -0.80 6.05 17.61
CA SER A 322 0.62 5.93 17.32
C SER A 322 1.24 4.93 18.31
N PRO A 323 2.06 3.96 17.85
CA PRO A 323 2.83 3.10 18.73
C PRO A 323 4.04 3.84 19.33
N TYR A 324 4.22 5.12 18.99
CA TYR A 324 5.33 5.96 19.45
C TYR A 324 4.84 7.14 20.28
N GLY A 325 5.66 7.52 21.26
CA GLY A 325 5.48 8.71 22.08
C GLY A 325 4.80 8.41 23.42
N LYS A 326 4.81 9.41 24.32
CA LYS A 326 4.39 9.27 25.73
C LYS A 326 3.01 8.64 25.93
N MET A 327 2.08 8.87 25.01
CA MET A 327 0.72 8.33 25.12
C MET A 327 0.69 6.81 24.88
N ALA A 328 1.55 6.29 23.99
CA ALA A 328 1.67 4.87 23.73
C ALA A 328 2.18 4.11 24.97
N ASP A 329 3.11 4.70 25.71
CA ASP A 329 3.72 4.11 26.92
C ASP A 329 2.76 4.00 28.11
N ARG A 330 1.59 4.65 28.02
CA ARG A 330 0.61 4.78 29.11
C ARG A 330 -0.70 4.07 28.82
N LEU A 331 -0.91 3.61 27.60
CA LEU A 331 -2.14 2.95 27.20
C LEU A 331 -2.15 1.50 27.67
N VAL A 332 -3.19 1.13 28.41
CA VAL A 332 -3.47 -0.25 28.78
C VAL A 332 -4.85 -0.61 28.31
N SER A 333 -4.99 -1.76 27.65
CA SER A 333 -6.27 -2.25 27.15
C SER A 333 -6.58 -3.60 27.79
N THR A 334 -7.83 -3.76 28.23
CA THR A 334 -8.41 -5.00 28.76
C THR A 334 -9.61 -5.38 27.90
N PRO A 335 -10.13 -6.62 27.99
CA PRO A 335 -11.30 -7.03 27.20
C PRO A 335 -12.49 -6.07 27.33
N ASP A 336 -12.67 -5.45 28.50
CA ASP A 336 -13.85 -4.61 28.79
C ASP A 336 -13.61 -3.11 28.55
N ARG A 337 -12.37 -2.63 28.67
CA ARG A 337 -12.05 -1.19 28.65
C ARG A 337 -10.58 -0.86 28.40
N ASN A 338 -10.35 0.38 27.98
CA ASN A 338 -9.03 1.01 27.86
C ASN A 338 -8.78 1.99 29.01
N TYR A 339 -7.53 2.13 29.41
CA TYR A 339 -7.07 3.06 30.44
C TYR A 339 -5.85 3.82 29.94
N LEU A 340 -5.74 5.08 30.35
CA LEU A 340 -4.52 5.86 30.23
C LEU A 340 -3.91 6.03 31.62
N LEU A 341 -2.81 5.33 31.88
CA LEU A 341 -2.10 5.42 33.15
C LEU A 341 -1.58 6.86 33.37
N PRO A 342 -1.43 7.36 34.61
CA PRO A 342 -0.84 8.67 34.88
C PRO A 342 0.62 8.74 34.41
N GLU A 343 1.13 9.95 34.16
CA GLU A 343 2.58 10.14 33.96
C GLU A 343 3.30 9.83 35.29
N LYS A 344 4.40 9.09 35.22
CA LYS A 344 5.25 8.79 36.37
C LYS A 344 6.24 9.91 36.64
#